data_AF-A0A6L9E9H0-F1
#
_entry.id   AF-A0A6L9E9H0-F1
#
_cell.length_a   1.000
_cell.length_b   1.000
_cell.length_c   1.000
_cell.angle_alpha   90.00
_cell.angle_beta   90.00
_cell.angle_gamma   90.00
#
_symmetry.space_group_name_H-M   'P 1'
#
loop_
_entity.id
_entity.type
_entity.pdbx_description
1 polymer ?
#
loop_
_entity_poly.entity_id
_entity_poly.type
_entity_poly.pdbx_seq_one_letter_code
_entity_poly.pdbx_strand_id
1 'polypeptide(L)'
;MSKAIGFIPLRKNSKGIPGKNKKKLLGRPLFSWVLSEALFSDLDQVFIFTDDEDIMAYVNANYSWSSKVSCIKRSAENASDTASTEDAILEFCETSRVDFDVFCMLQATSPLTRRSDINAALDMLQNKDLDAVLSVVRTHRFIWSEDGKSLNYDYKNRPRRQDFEGLLMENGAVYCTTKSALTSSKNRLSGKIGTIEMPENTLVEIDSETDWQLVEQLIISSFKSSKKLERITHLVLDVDGVFTDGQVTYSADGELSKVFDIRDGMGLEIIRQHGVQVIVMTSENSQVVASRMKKLKIEHVFLGVKDKYAFLENFCKEHKLSPGEIAYMGDDVNDLANMLRVGWSISPANATRMVSYHADLVLKSSSAQGAIREATEFIMNYNLRFNDL
;
A
#
# COMPACT_ATOMS: atom_id res chain seq x y z
N MET A 1 -22.01 -17.27 2.73
CA MET A 1 -20.59 -17.17 3.15
C MET A 1 -20.59 -16.68 4.59
N SER A 2 -19.65 -17.15 5.40
CA SER A 2 -19.44 -16.65 6.76
C SER A 2 -19.01 -15.18 6.70
N LYS A 3 -19.60 -14.31 7.52
CA LYS A 3 -19.25 -12.90 7.57
C LYS A 3 -17.85 -12.72 8.17
N ALA A 4 -16.88 -12.28 7.38
CA ALA A 4 -15.50 -12.09 7.79
C ALA A 4 -15.16 -10.60 7.96
N ILE A 5 -14.60 -10.23 9.11
CA ILE A 5 -14.15 -8.86 9.37
C ILE A 5 -12.64 -8.78 9.50
N GLY A 6 -12.06 -7.70 8.99
CA GLY A 6 -10.67 -7.31 9.20
C GLY A 6 -10.54 -6.39 10.40
N PHE A 7 -9.48 -6.56 11.18
CA PHE A 7 -9.17 -5.76 12.35
C PHE A 7 -7.70 -5.33 12.28
N ILE A 8 -7.47 -4.02 12.20
CA ILE A 8 -6.14 -3.41 12.15
C ILE A 8 -5.96 -2.58 13.44
N PRO A 9 -5.27 -3.10 14.46
CA PRO A 9 -5.02 -2.36 15.69
C PRO A 9 -3.87 -1.37 15.47
N LEU A 10 -4.14 -0.09 15.68
CA LEU A 10 -3.13 0.97 15.57
C LEU A 10 -3.11 1.76 16.86
N ARG A 11 -1.99 1.74 17.58
CA ARG A 11 -1.76 2.63 18.72
C ARG A 11 -1.08 3.92 18.26
N LYS A 12 -1.44 5.06 18.87
CA LYS A 12 -0.82 6.36 18.61
C LYS A 12 0.67 6.36 18.97
N ASN A 13 0.99 5.91 20.17
CA ASN A 13 2.35 5.90 20.70
C ASN A 13 3.05 4.58 20.37
N SER A 14 4.16 4.66 19.64
CA SER A 14 4.98 3.51 19.26
C SER A 14 6.35 3.60 19.93
N LYS A 15 6.77 2.57 20.66
CA LYS A 15 8.04 2.56 21.41
C LYS A 15 9.28 2.63 20.52
N GLY A 16 9.34 1.80 19.47
CA GLY A 16 10.52 1.66 18.61
C GLY A 16 10.71 2.86 17.68
N ILE A 17 9.70 3.13 16.85
CA ILE A 17 9.69 4.25 15.91
C ILE A 17 8.58 5.22 16.32
N PRO A 18 8.88 6.46 16.75
CA PRO A 18 7.85 7.44 17.09
C PRO A 18 6.89 7.67 15.92
N GLY A 19 5.58 7.58 16.17
CA GLY A 19 4.57 7.72 15.13
C GLY A 19 4.63 6.68 14.01
N LYS A 20 5.18 5.48 14.26
CA LYS A 20 5.42 4.39 13.28
C LYS A 20 4.30 4.24 12.25
N ASN A 21 3.05 4.16 12.72
CA ASN A 21 1.89 3.95 11.85
C ASN A 21 1.66 5.09 10.86
N LYS A 22 1.95 6.34 11.23
CA LYS A 22 1.79 7.54 10.38
C LYS A 22 3.04 7.85 9.54
N LYS A 23 4.21 7.32 9.92
CA LYS A 23 5.45 7.50 9.16
C LYS A 23 5.27 6.97 7.73
N LYS A 24 5.79 7.72 6.75
CA LYS A 24 5.61 7.40 5.33
C LYS A 24 6.66 6.42 4.84
N LEU A 25 6.22 5.24 4.39
CA LEU A 25 7.00 4.23 3.70
C LEU A 25 6.70 4.35 2.20
N LEU A 26 7.70 4.75 1.40
CA LEU A 26 7.54 5.09 -0.03
C LEU A 26 6.39 6.07 -0.31
N GLY A 27 6.31 7.14 0.51
CA GLY A 27 5.31 8.20 0.38
C GLY A 27 3.96 7.94 1.05
N ARG A 28 3.70 6.70 1.52
CA ARG A 28 2.41 6.28 2.08
C ARG A 28 2.52 6.00 3.58
N PRO A 29 1.55 6.39 4.43
CA PRO A 29 1.54 5.97 5.83
C PRO A 29 1.64 4.45 5.95
N LEU A 30 2.43 3.96 6.91
CA LEU A 30 2.69 2.53 7.07
C LEU A 30 1.40 1.69 7.09
N PHE A 31 0.40 2.09 7.87
CA PHE A 31 -0.85 1.32 7.99
C PHE A 31 -1.62 1.20 6.67
N SER A 32 -1.45 2.16 5.75
CA SER A 32 -2.19 2.20 4.49
C SER A 32 -1.81 1.05 3.54
N TRP A 33 -0.61 0.48 3.69
CA TRP A 33 -0.17 -0.69 2.95
C TRP A 33 -1.07 -1.89 3.21
N VAL A 34 -1.25 -2.26 4.48
CA VAL A 34 -2.10 -3.38 4.89
C VAL A 34 -3.58 -3.05 4.72
N LEU A 35 -3.99 -1.81 5.01
CA LEU A 35 -5.39 -1.38 4.84
C LEU A 35 -5.87 -1.53 3.39
N SER A 36 -5.04 -1.17 2.41
CA SER A 36 -5.42 -1.30 0.99
C SER A 36 -5.62 -2.77 0.62
N GLU A 37 -4.71 -3.64 1.04
CA GLU A 37 -4.80 -5.07 0.76
C GLU A 37 -6.01 -5.71 1.46
N ALA A 38 -6.33 -5.32 2.69
CA ALA A 38 -7.55 -5.73 3.39
C ALA A 38 -8.83 -5.20 2.74
N LEU A 39 -8.80 -3.98 2.21
CA LEU A 39 -9.94 -3.37 1.54
C LEU A 39 -10.29 -4.13 0.24
N PHE A 40 -9.28 -4.56 -0.51
CA PHE A 40 -9.47 -5.28 -1.77
C PHE A 40 -9.49 -6.82 -1.63
N SER A 41 -9.41 -7.36 -0.41
CA SER A 41 -9.58 -8.78 -0.10
C SER A 41 -11.06 -9.19 -0.03
N ASP A 42 -11.33 -10.43 0.34
CA ASP A 42 -12.67 -11.03 0.47
C ASP A 42 -13.31 -10.77 1.85
N LEU A 43 -12.69 -9.94 2.69
CA LEU A 43 -13.31 -9.46 3.93
C LEU A 43 -14.59 -8.67 3.63
N ASP A 44 -15.61 -8.75 4.48
CA ASP A 44 -16.86 -7.99 4.33
C ASP A 44 -16.71 -6.55 4.84
N GLN A 45 -15.99 -6.37 5.94
CA GLN A 45 -15.71 -5.07 6.58
C GLN A 45 -14.29 -5.05 7.14
N VAL A 46 -13.65 -3.89 7.19
CA VAL A 46 -12.31 -3.67 7.72
C VAL A 46 -12.37 -2.54 8.75
N PHE A 47 -11.98 -2.85 9.97
CA PHE A 47 -11.99 -1.94 11.09
C PHE A 47 -10.59 -1.52 11.49
N ILE A 48 -10.37 -0.23 11.55
CA ILE A 48 -9.17 0.37 12.11
C ILE A 48 -9.47 0.74 13.55
N PHE A 49 -8.79 0.08 14.48
CA PHE A 49 -9.01 0.28 15.91
C PHE A 49 -7.88 1.10 16.51
N THR A 50 -8.15 2.38 16.80
CA THR A 50 -7.10 3.37 17.10
C THR A 50 -7.53 4.43 18.10
N ASP A 51 -6.57 4.92 18.88
CA ASP A 51 -6.67 6.10 19.74
C ASP A 51 -6.16 7.38 19.05
N ASP A 52 -5.60 7.26 17.84
CA ASP A 52 -5.06 8.39 17.07
C ASP A 52 -6.13 9.03 16.16
N GLU A 53 -6.58 10.23 16.55
CA GLU A 53 -7.57 11.02 15.80
C GLU A 53 -7.06 11.45 14.42
N ASP A 54 -5.74 11.61 14.22
CA ASP A 54 -5.17 11.93 12.90
C ASP A 54 -5.34 10.76 11.93
N ILE A 55 -5.19 9.52 12.42
CA ILE A 55 -5.40 8.31 11.61
C ILE A 55 -6.87 8.23 11.21
N MET A 56 -7.79 8.48 12.14
CA MET A 56 -9.23 8.46 11.85
C MET A 56 -9.61 9.53 10.82
N ALA A 57 -9.11 10.76 10.99
CA ALA A 57 -9.33 11.84 10.03
C ALA A 57 -8.74 11.50 8.65
N TYR A 58 -7.53 10.94 8.60
CA TYR A 58 -6.91 10.50 7.36
C TYR A 58 -7.74 9.43 6.65
N VAL A 59 -8.21 8.42 7.37
CA VAL A 59 -9.01 7.32 6.79
C VAL A 59 -10.34 7.86 6.27
N ASN A 60 -11.06 8.65 7.08
CA ASN A 60 -12.33 9.25 6.67
C ASN A 60 -12.18 10.14 5.43
N ALA A 61 -11.08 10.88 5.31
CA ALA A 61 -10.83 11.73 4.14
C ALA A 61 -10.46 10.91 2.88
N ASN A 62 -9.67 9.85 3.03
CA ASN A 62 -9.04 9.16 1.89
C ASN A 62 -9.70 7.85 1.48
N TYR A 63 -10.58 7.29 2.30
CA TYR A 63 -11.25 6.02 2.08
C TYR A 63 -12.79 6.14 2.11
N SER A 64 -13.33 7.37 2.13
CA SER A 64 -14.78 7.67 2.12
C SER A 64 -15.53 7.11 0.91
N TRP A 65 -14.83 6.81 -0.18
CA TRP A 65 -15.38 6.16 -1.36
C TRP A 65 -15.73 4.68 -1.13
N SER A 66 -15.29 4.07 -0.02
CA SER A 66 -15.61 2.68 0.32
C SER A 66 -16.37 2.58 1.62
N SER A 67 -17.52 1.90 1.59
CA SER A 67 -18.29 1.54 2.79
C SER A 67 -17.68 0.38 3.59
N LYS A 68 -16.64 -0.28 3.06
CA LYS A 68 -16.00 -1.43 3.69
C LYS A 68 -15.03 -1.05 4.82
N VAL A 69 -14.51 0.19 4.83
CA VAL A 69 -13.55 0.64 5.86
C VAL A 69 -14.25 1.50 6.90
N SER A 70 -13.95 1.27 8.18
CA SER A 70 -14.45 2.10 9.27
C SER A 70 -13.42 2.22 10.39
N CYS A 71 -13.41 3.36 11.08
CA CYS A 71 -12.59 3.56 12.27
C CYS A 71 -13.43 3.37 13.53
N ILE A 72 -12.85 2.70 14.53
CA ILE A 72 -13.41 2.58 15.88
C ILE A 72 -12.38 3.11 16.87
N LYS A 73 -12.84 3.98 17.78
CA LYS A 73 -11.99 4.58 18.81
C LYS A 73 -11.62 3.55 19.86
N ARG A 74 -10.32 3.38 20.09
CA ARG A 74 -9.74 2.55 21.15
C ARG A 74 -9.68 3.33 22.46
N SER A 75 -9.92 2.66 23.58
CA SER A 75 -9.78 3.22 24.92
C SER A 75 -8.34 3.63 25.23
N ALA A 76 -8.16 4.59 26.13
CA ALA A 76 -6.84 4.99 26.61
C ALA A 76 -6.14 3.86 27.40
N GLU A 77 -6.90 3.01 28.09
CA GLU A 77 -6.39 1.88 28.88
C GLU A 77 -5.66 0.87 27.99
N ASN A 78 -6.31 0.44 26.92
CA ASN A 78 -5.70 -0.50 25.99
C ASN A 78 -4.80 0.17 24.96
N ALA A 79 -4.72 1.50 24.87
CA ALA A 79 -3.71 2.18 24.07
C ALA A 79 -2.34 2.26 24.75
N SER A 80 -2.23 1.76 25.99
CA SER A 80 -1.00 1.78 26.77
C SER A 80 0.07 0.80 26.25
N ASP A 81 1.28 1.02 26.72
CA ASP A 81 2.48 0.25 26.35
C ASP A 81 2.55 -1.15 26.96
N THR A 82 1.63 -1.47 27.87
CA THR A 82 1.49 -2.75 28.57
C THR A 82 0.26 -3.53 28.12
N ALA A 83 -0.64 -2.90 27.36
CA ALA A 83 -1.82 -3.56 26.83
C ALA A 83 -1.42 -4.60 25.79
N SER A 84 -1.91 -5.82 25.97
CA SER A 84 -1.68 -6.89 24.99
C SER A 84 -2.54 -6.66 23.74
N THR A 85 -2.17 -7.32 22.66
CA THR A 85 -3.00 -7.31 21.45
C THR A 85 -4.33 -8.03 21.72
N GLU A 86 -4.35 -9.04 22.59
CA GLU A 86 -5.54 -9.73 23.08
C GLU A 86 -6.50 -8.76 23.78
N ASP A 87 -6.02 -7.88 24.66
CA ASP A 87 -6.87 -6.89 25.35
C ASP A 87 -7.56 -5.95 24.34
N ALA A 88 -6.84 -5.55 23.28
CA ALA A 88 -7.38 -4.74 22.20
C ALA A 88 -8.48 -5.45 21.41
N ILE A 89 -8.29 -6.75 21.12
CA ILE A 89 -9.27 -7.58 20.42
C ILE A 89 -10.54 -7.73 21.26
N LEU A 90 -10.39 -8.01 22.56
CA LEU A 90 -11.51 -8.19 23.47
C LEU A 90 -12.29 -6.88 23.64
N GLU A 91 -11.62 -5.75 23.83
CA GLU A 91 -12.28 -4.43 23.88
C GLU A 91 -13.06 -4.15 22.61
N PHE A 92 -12.47 -4.40 21.44
CA PHE A 92 -13.16 -4.23 20.17
C PHE A 92 -14.43 -5.09 20.09
N CYS A 93 -14.35 -6.37 20.48
CA CYS A 93 -15.50 -7.28 20.45
C CYS A 93 -16.62 -6.82 21.40
N GLU A 94 -16.27 -6.30 22.57
CA GLU A 94 -17.22 -5.83 23.58
C GLU A 94 -17.87 -4.48 23.21
N THR A 95 -17.06 -3.52 22.74
CA THR A 95 -17.48 -2.13 22.53
C THR A 95 -18.14 -1.89 21.18
N SER A 96 -17.62 -2.51 20.11
CA SER A 96 -18.11 -2.28 18.74
C SER A 96 -19.47 -2.93 18.49
N ARG A 97 -19.76 -4.05 19.19
CA ARG A 97 -20.91 -4.94 18.95
C ARG A 97 -21.06 -5.32 17.47
N VAL A 98 -19.96 -5.34 16.72
CA VAL A 98 -19.93 -5.78 15.33
C VAL A 98 -20.17 -7.28 15.30
N ASP A 99 -21.16 -7.70 14.53
CA ASP A 99 -21.40 -9.12 14.29
C ASP A 99 -20.46 -9.66 13.20
N PHE A 100 -19.90 -10.84 13.43
CA PHE A 100 -18.99 -11.53 12.52
C PHE A 100 -19.01 -13.04 12.80
N ASP A 101 -18.63 -13.83 11.81
CA ASP A 101 -18.37 -15.27 11.97
C ASP A 101 -16.85 -15.53 12.06
N VAL A 102 -16.06 -14.73 11.33
CA VAL A 102 -14.60 -14.80 11.27
C VAL A 102 -13.98 -13.45 11.60
N PHE A 103 -13.01 -13.46 12.51
CA PHE A 103 -12.21 -12.31 12.91
C PHE A 103 -10.80 -12.42 12.32
N CYS A 104 -10.40 -11.49 11.46
CA CYS A 104 -9.09 -11.45 10.81
C CYS A 104 -8.27 -10.27 11.33
N MET A 105 -7.30 -10.52 12.22
CA MET A 105 -6.34 -9.51 12.66
C MET A 105 -5.21 -9.36 11.63
N LEU A 106 -4.89 -8.11 11.31
CA LEU A 106 -3.84 -7.73 10.38
C LEU A 106 -2.93 -6.67 11.02
N GLN A 107 -1.62 -6.90 11.06
CA GLN A 107 -0.68 -5.95 11.65
C GLN A 107 -0.09 -5.02 10.59
N ALA A 108 -0.18 -3.70 10.83
CA ALA A 108 0.45 -2.69 9.98
C ALA A 108 1.99 -2.80 9.91
N THR A 109 2.61 -3.51 10.85
CA THR A 109 4.06 -3.77 10.87
C THR A 109 4.53 -4.75 9.79
N SER A 110 3.60 -5.43 9.12
CA SER A 110 3.88 -6.38 8.03
C SER A 110 3.34 -5.84 6.69
N PRO A 111 3.89 -4.73 6.14
CA PRO A 111 3.33 -4.05 4.96
C PRO A 111 3.46 -4.84 3.65
N LEU A 112 4.16 -5.97 3.65
CA LEU A 112 4.26 -6.89 2.52
C LEU A 112 3.08 -7.87 2.42
N THR A 113 2.17 -7.87 3.40
CA THR A 113 0.91 -8.64 3.37
C THR A 113 0.12 -8.34 2.10
N ARG A 114 -0.35 -9.35 1.37
CA ARG A 114 -1.19 -9.20 0.18
C ARG A 114 -2.61 -9.69 0.43
N ARG A 115 -3.57 -9.17 -0.35
CA ARG A 115 -4.96 -9.65 -0.31
C ARG A 115 -5.09 -11.15 -0.57
N SER A 116 -4.19 -11.73 -1.37
CA SER A 116 -4.13 -13.18 -1.61
C SER A 116 -3.83 -13.96 -0.34
N ASP A 117 -2.98 -13.42 0.56
CA ASP A 117 -2.64 -14.06 1.82
C ASP A 117 -3.85 -14.02 2.77
N ILE A 118 -4.53 -12.85 2.81
CA ILE A 118 -5.77 -12.68 3.58
C ILE A 118 -6.84 -13.68 3.09
N ASN A 119 -7.07 -13.73 1.77
CA ASN A 119 -8.07 -14.61 1.17
C ASN A 119 -7.72 -16.09 1.41
N ALA A 120 -6.44 -16.48 1.30
CA ALA A 120 -6.02 -17.85 1.58
C ALA A 120 -6.30 -18.27 3.03
N ALA A 121 -6.11 -17.36 4.00
CA ALA A 121 -6.45 -17.63 5.40
C ALA A 121 -7.97 -17.80 5.61
N LEU A 122 -8.78 -16.94 4.98
CA LEU A 122 -10.24 -17.03 5.02
C LEU A 122 -10.75 -18.33 4.38
N ASP A 123 -10.23 -18.68 3.21
CA ASP A 123 -10.56 -19.92 2.49
C ASP A 123 -10.19 -21.16 3.30
N MET A 124 -9.06 -21.13 4.02
CA MET A 124 -8.67 -22.24 4.89
C MET A 124 -9.64 -22.43 6.06
N LEU A 125 -10.14 -21.36 6.68
CA LEU A 125 -11.15 -21.47 7.72
C LEU A 125 -12.51 -21.95 7.20
N GLN A 126 -12.90 -21.54 5.99
CA GLN A 126 -14.20 -21.91 5.42
C GLN A 126 -14.23 -23.35 4.92
N ASN A 127 -13.14 -23.82 4.30
CA ASN A 127 -13.11 -25.10 3.60
C ASN A 127 -12.48 -26.25 4.41
N LYS A 128 -11.87 -25.95 5.56
CA LYS A 128 -11.30 -26.95 6.46
C LYS A 128 -11.95 -26.83 7.83
N ASP A 129 -11.97 -27.94 8.56
CA ASP A 129 -12.42 -28.00 9.95
C ASP A 129 -11.33 -27.40 10.88
N LEU A 130 -11.18 -26.07 10.79
CA LEU A 130 -10.20 -25.26 11.53
C LEU A 130 -10.91 -24.15 12.31
N ASP A 131 -10.35 -23.85 13.48
CA ASP A 131 -10.83 -22.80 14.38
C ASP A 131 -10.04 -21.50 14.23
N ALA A 132 -8.75 -21.61 13.87
CA ALA A 132 -7.88 -20.48 13.62
C ALA A 132 -6.84 -20.78 12.53
N VAL A 133 -6.35 -19.74 11.86
CA VAL A 133 -5.29 -19.79 10.85
C VAL A 133 -4.35 -18.62 11.06
N LEU A 134 -3.04 -18.87 11.04
CA LEU A 134 -2.02 -17.81 11.03
C LEU A 134 -1.09 -17.90 9.82
N SER A 135 -0.53 -16.77 9.45
CA SER A 135 0.57 -16.72 8.49
C SER A 135 1.91 -17.09 9.11
N VAL A 136 2.70 -17.83 8.34
CA VAL A 136 4.04 -18.28 8.70
C VAL A 136 4.97 -18.18 7.49
N VAL A 137 6.27 -18.16 7.75
CA VAL A 137 7.32 -18.22 6.74
C VAL A 137 8.23 -19.40 7.02
N ARG A 138 8.56 -20.16 5.98
CA ARG A 138 9.51 -21.28 6.10
C ARG A 138 10.95 -20.78 6.14
N THR A 139 11.60 -21.04 7.26
CA THR A 139 12.99 -20.67 7.53
C THR A 139 13.88 -21.91 7.58
N HIS A 140 15.06 -21.81 6.97
CA HIS A 140 16.08 -22.88 6.96
C HIS A 140 17.23 -22.56 7.94
N ARG A 141 16.95 -21.75 8.97
CA ARG A 141 17.94 -21.36 9.97
C ARG A 141 18.11 -22.45 11.02
N PHE A 142 19.35 -22.59 11.47
CA PHE A 142 19.74 -23.51 12.54
C PHE A 142 19.59 -22.79 13.87
N ILE A 143 18.69 -23.28 14.72
CA ILE A 143 18.33 -22.63 15.98
C ILE A 143 19.05 -23.35 17.12
N TRP A 144 19.64 -22.56 18.00
CA TRP A 144 20.28 -23.02 19.22
C TRP A 144 19.60 -22.38 20.42
N SER A 145 19.47 -23.14 21.51
CA SER A 145 19.05 -22.62 22.81
C SER A 145 20.17 -21.84 23.50
N GLU A 146 19.81 -21.09 24.54
CA GLU A 146 20.76 -20.33 25.37
C GLU A 146 21.79 -21.22 26.06
N ASP A 147 21.43 -22.46 26.41
CA ASP A 147 22.34 -23.46 26.99
C ASP A 147 23.19 -24.19 25.92
N GLY A 148 23.18 -23.73 24.66
CA GLY A 148 24.04 -24.24 23.60
C GLY A 148 23.63 -25.60 23.05
N LYS A 149 22.33 -25.92 23.05
CA LYS A 149 21.79 -27.12 22.39
C LYS A 149 21.16 -26.76 21.05
N SER A 150 21.45 -27.56 20.03
CA SER A 150 20.74 -27.46 18.76
C SER A 150 19.28 -27.87 18.93
N LEU A 151 18.34 -27.05 18.45
CA LEU A 151 16.90 -27.28 18.63
C LEU A 151 16.24 -27.96 17.43
N ASN A 152 16.75 -27.77 16.21
CA ASN A 152 16.05 -28.18 14.99
C ASN A 152 16.91 -28.93 13.97
N TYR A 153 18.14 -29.30 14.32
CA TYR A 153 19.01 -30.11 13.47
C TYR A 153 20.09 -30.84 14.28
N ASP A 154 20.77 -31.82 13.69
CA ASP A 154 21.97 -32.42 14.28
C ASP A 154 23.22 -31.61 13.88
N TYR A 155 23.86 -30.95 14.84
CA TYR A 155 25.06 -30.14 14.59
C TYR A 155 26.29 -30.97 14.20
N LYS A 156 26.33 -32.26 14.57
CA LYS A 156 27.40 -33.18 14.16
C LYS A 156 27.24 -33.65 12.72
N ASN A 157 26.00 -33.66 12.22
CA ASN A 157 25.65 -34.05 10.84
C ASN A 157 24.84 -32.94 10.18
N ARG A 158 25.44 -31.75 10.05
CA ARG A 158 24.74 -30.54 9.57
C ARG A 158 24.16 -30.78 8.15
N PRO A 159 22.83 -30.72 7.97
CA PRO A 159 22.22 -30.95 6.67
C PRO A 159 22.49 -29.76 5.73
N ARG A 160 22.52 -30.03 4.43
CA ARG A 160 22.52 -28.95 3.42
C ARG A 160 21.12 -28.34 3.34
N ARG A 161 21.00 -27.13 2.80
CA ARG A 161 19.71 -26.42 2.71
C ARG A 161 18.63 -27.24 1.99
N GLN A 162 19.00 -27.94 0.92
CA GLN A 162 18.10 -28.79 0.14
C GLN A 162 17.67 -30.08 0.84
N ASP A 163 18.37 -30.49 1.90
CA ASP A 163 18.08 -31.72 2.67
C ASP A 163 17.42 -31.38 4.03
N PHE A 164 17.03 -30.12 4.23
CA PHE A 164 16.43 -29.63 5.47
C PHE A 164 15.11 -28.94 5.16
N GLU A 165 14.00 -29.54 5.60
CA GLU A 165 12.64 -29.02 5.39
C GLU A 165 12.38 -27.64 6.04
N GLY A 166 13.25 -27.22 6.97
CA GLY A 166 13.13 -25.97 7.70
C GLY A 166 12.11 -26.02 8.83
N LEU A 167 11.82 -24.85 9.40
CA LEU A 167 10.74 -24.63 10.36
C LEU A 167 9.83 -23.52 9.86
N LEU A 168 8.57 -23.57 10.28
CA LEU A 168 7.62 -22.50 10.07
C LEU A 168 7.74 -21.50 11.22
N MET A 169 7.95 -20.24 10.89
CA MET A 169 8.04 -19.12 11.84
C MET A 169 6.89 -18.15 11.57
N GLU A 170 6.15 -17.80 12.61
CA GLU A 170 5.13 -16.74 12.57
C GLU A 170 5.76 -15.40 12.13
N ASN A 171 5.02 -14.62 11.35
CA ASN A 171 5.52 -13.36 10.77
C ASN A 171 4.62 -12.14 11.01
N GLY A 172 3.68 -12.23 11.96
CA GLY A 172 2.87 -11.08 12.37
C GLY A 172 1.83 -10.60 11.37
N ALA A 173 1.70 -11.22 10.19
CA ALA A 173 0.94 -10.62 9.09
C ALA A 173 -0.58 -10.84 9.20
N VAL A 174 -1.03 -12.09 9.26
CA VAL A 174 -2.45 -12.47 9.17
C VAL A 174 -2.80 -13.49 10.24
N TYR A 175 -3.87 -13.21 11.00
CA TYR A 175 -4.45 -14.13 11.97
C TYR A 175 -5.95 -14.16 11.82
N CYS A 176 -6.50 -15.27 11.35
CA CYS A 176 -7.95 -15.48 11.27
C CYS A 176 -8.40 -16.43 12.36
N THR A 177 -9.53 -16.15 13.01
CA THR A 177 -10.13 -17.02 14.02
C THR A 177 -11.64 -16.97 13.96
N THR A 178 -12.31 -18.09 14.25
CA THR A 178 -13.77 -18.13 14.32
C THR A 178 -14.27 -17.39 15.57
N LYS A 179 -15.47 -16.82 15.49
CA LYS A 179 -16.11 -16.17 16.65
C LYS A 179 -16.22 -17.08 17.86
N SER A 180 -16.55 -18.36 17.66
CA SER A 180 -16.64 -19.35 18.74
C SER A 180 -15.29 -19.60 19.41
N ALA A 181 -14.23 -19.76 18.61
CA ALA A 181 -12.89 -19.99 19.11
C ALA A 181 -12.38 -18.78 19.90
N LEU A 182 -12.52 -17.58 19.35
CA LEU A 182 -12.12 -16.33 20.01
C LEU A 182 -12.91 -16.07 21.30
N THR A 183 -14.23 -16.25 21.29
CA THR A 183 -15.08 -15.95 22.46
C THR A 183 -14.81 -16.93 23.61
N SER A 184 -14.58 -18.21 23.30
CA SER A 184 -14.35 -19.23 24.32
C SER A 184 -12.95 -19.19 24.92
N SER A 185 -11.92 -18.92 24.11
CA SER A 185 -10.52 -18.91 24.56
C SER A 185 -10.04 -17.55 25.04
N LYS A 186 -10.71 -16.47 24.59
CA LYS A 186 -10.22 -15.08 24.70
C LYS A 186 -8.84 -14.87 24.09
N ASN A 187 -8.45 -15.70 23.13
CA ASN A 187 -7.17 -15.65 22.44
C ASN A 187 -7.38 -15.72 20.92
N ARG A 188 -6.54 -15.00 20.16
CA ARG A 188 -6.58 -15.02 18.68
C ARG A 188 -6.29 -16.39 18.07
N LEU A 189 -5.58 -17.26 18.78
CA LEU A 189 -5.23 -18.62 18.35
C LEU A 189 -5.71 -19.65 19.38
N SER A 190 -6.70 -20.44 19.00
CA SER A 190 -7.24 -21.53 19.82
C SER A 190 -7.89 -22.61 18.95
N GLY A 191 -8.19 -23.76 19.54
CA GLY A 191 -8.81 -24.88 18.84
C GLY A 191 -7.87 -25.55 17.82
N LYS A 192 -8.43 -25.95 16.67
CA LYS A 192 -7.68 -26.51 15.54
C LYS A 192 -7.04 -25.39 14.72
N ILE A 193 -5.71 -25.29 14.80
CA ILE A 193 -4.93 -24.22 14.17
C ILE A 193 -4.34 -24.73 12.84
N GLY A 194 -4.59 -24.01 11.76
CA GLY A 194 -3.90 -24.17 10.49
C GLY A 194 -2.89 -23.05 10.22
N THR A 195 -2.08 -23.21 9.19
CA THR A 195 -1.11 -22.19 8.77
C THR A 195 -1.18 -21.93 7.27
N ILE A 196 -0.95 -20.68 6.86
CA ILE A 196 -0.66 -20.31 5.47
C ILE A 196 0.80 -19.89 5.35
N GLU A 197 1.51 -20.44 4.37
CA GLU A 197 2.91 -20.10 4.14
C GLU A 197 3.02 -18.88 3.22
N MET A 198 3.69 -17.83 3.70
CA MET A 198 4.03 -16.64 2.93
C MET A 198 5.50 -16.70 2.47
N PRO A 199 5.88 -15.96 1.40
CA PRO A 199 7.25 -15.93 0.89
C PRO A 199 8.31 -15.47 1.92
N GLU A 200 9.57 -15.93 1.77
CA GLU A 200 10.65 -15.65 2.74
C GLU A 200 10.89 -14.15 3.01
N ASN A 201 10.64 -13.30 2.00
CA ASN A 201 10.80 -11.85 2.14
C ASN A 201 9.73 -11.17 3.00
N THR A 202 8.65 -11.85 3.39
CA THR A 202 7.60 -11.30 4.27
C THR A 202 7.84 -11.62 5.75
N LEU A 203 9.00 -12.17 6.10
CA LEU A 203 9.35 -12.54 7.48
C LEU A 203 9.58 -11.31 8.38
N VAL A 204 10.06 -10.21 7.80
CA VAL A 204 10.52 -9.05 8.58
C VAL A 204 9.33 -8.13 8.91
N GLU A 205 9.09 -7.96 10.20
CA GLU A 205 8.19 -6.93 10.74
C GLU A 205 8.95 -5.65 11.04
N ILE A 206 8.30 -4.50 10.82
CA ILE A 206 8.91 -3.20 11.11
C ILE A 206 8.79 -2.89 12.60
N ASP A 207 9.89 -3.04 13.36
CA ASP A 207 9.98 -2.61 14.76
C ASP A 207 11.11 -1.62 15.04
N SER A 208 12.14 -1.61 14.19
CA SER A 208 13.29 -0.70 14.24
C SER A 208 13.52 0.03 12.91
N GLU A 209 14.38 1.04 12.92
CA GLU A 209 14.76 1.76 11.70
C GLU A 209 15.51 0.86 10.69
N THR A 210 16.23 -0.16 11.16
CA THR A 210 16.88 -1.15 10.29
C THR A 210 15.84 -1.98 9.54
N ASP A 211 14.79 -2.41 10.24
CA ASP A 211 13.68 -3.15 9.62
C ASP A 211 12.97 -2.26 8.59
N TRP A 212 12.80 -0.97 8.91
CA TRP A 212 12.22 0.00 7.99
C TRP A 212 12.99 0.05 6.67
N GLN A 213 14.31 0.21 6.73
CA GLN A 213 15.16 0.26 5.53
C GLN A 213 15.10 -1.05 4.74
N LEU A 214 15.13 -2.19 5.43
CA LEU A 214 15.05 -3.50 4.79
C LEU A 214 13.71 -3.69 4.08
N VAL A 215 12.59 -3.46 4.78
CA VAL A 215 11.24 -3.64 4.24
C VAL A 215 10.97 -2.66 3.10
N GLU A 216 11.47 -1.42 3.17
CA GLU A 216 11.37 -0.46 2.07
C GLU A 216 12.01 -1.00 0.78
N GLN A 217 13.23 -1.56 0.88
CA GLN A 217 13.91 -2.17 -0.27
C GLN A 217 13.22 -3.44 -0.75
N LEU A 218 12.65 -4.24 0.15
CA LEU A 218 11.88 -5.43 -0.23
C LEU A 218 10.60 -5.06 -1.01
N ILE A 219 9.91 -4.00 -0.62
CA ILE A 219 8.75 -3.49 -1.37
C ILE A 219 9.17 -2.97 -2.75
N ILE A 220 10.24 -2.16 -2.83
CA ILE A 220 10.79 -1.67 -4.11
C ILE A 220 11.13 -2.84 -5.03
N SER A 221 11.85 -3.84 -4.51
CA SER A 221 12.25 -5.03 -5.25
C SER A 221 11.05 -5.85 -5.72
N SER A 222 10.04 -6.02 -4.86
CA SER A 222 8.78 -6.70 -5.19
C SER A 222 8.05 -6.01 -6.34
N PHE A 223 7.93 -4.68 -6.32
CA PHE A 223 7.32 -3.94 -7.42
C PHE A 223 8.12 -4.04 -8.72
N LYS A 224 9.44 -3.81 -8.67
CA LYS A 224 10.29 -3.88 -9.87
C LYS A 224 10.28 -5.26 -10.54
N SER A 225 10.27 -6.34 -9.75
CA SER A 225 10.25 -7.71 -10.27
C SER A 225 8.89 -8.16 -10.80
N SER A 226 7.79 -7.58 -10.32
CA SER A 226 6.42 -7.91 -10.77
C SER A 226 5.92 -7.02 -11.91
N LYS A 227 6.70 -6.00 -12.29
CA LYS A 227 6.36 -5.03 -13.32
C LYS A 227 6.18 -5.68 -14.68
N LYS A 228 5.06 -5.38 -15.34
CA LYS A 228 4.73 -5.81 -16.70
C LYS A 228 4.65 -4.61 -17.61
N LEU A 229 5.21 -4.72 -18.82
CA LEU A 229 5.17 -3.68 -19.83
C LEU A 229 4.11 -4.05 -20.87
N GLU A 230 3.03 -3.29 -20.93
CA GLU A 230 1.93 -3.47 -21.87
C GLU A 230 1.74 -2.19 -22.70
N ARG A 231 0.85 -2.22 -23.70
CA ARG A 231 0.51 -1.01 -24.46
C ARG A 231 -0.03 0.04 -23.48
N ILE A 232 0.52 1.25 -23.51
CA ILE A 232 0.11 2.31 -22.60
C ILE A 232 -1.22 2.87 -23.07
N THR A 233 -2.28 2.68 -22.28
CA THR A 233 -3.62 3.22 -22.54
C THR A 233 -3.95 4.39 -21.63
N HIS A 234 -3.21 4.58 -20.53
CA HIS A 234 -3.44 5.65 -19.57
C HIS A 234 -2.15 6.36 -19.17
N LEU A 235 -2.19 7.69 -19.09
CA LEU A 235 -1.15 8.55 -18.55
C LEU A 235 -1.66 9.25 -17.28
N VAL A 236 -1.11 8.89 -16.13
CA VAL A 236 -1.38 9.51 -14.83
C VAL A 236 -0.31 10.56 -14.54
N LEU A 237 -0.74 11.75 -14.12
CA LEU A 237 0.13 12.90 -13.88
C LEU A 237 -0.14 13.48 -12.49
N ASP A 238 0.92 13.68 -11.69
CA ASP A 238 0.85 14.67 -10.61
C ASP A 238 0.73 16.09 -11.20
N VAL A 239 0.39 17.07 -10.38
CA VAL A 239 0.33 18.49 -10.74
C VAL A 239 1.58 19.22 -10.32
N ASP A 240 1.83 19.28 -9.01
CA ASP A 240 2.98 20.00 -8.49
C ASP A 240 4.26 19.27 -8.87
N GLY A 241 5.25 20.02 -9.38
CA GLY A 241 6.50 19.45 -9.84
C GLY A 241 6.42 18.64 -11.14
N VAL A 242 5.24 18.45 -11.74
CA VAL A 242 5.04 17.82 -13.06
C VAL A 242 4.45 18.80 -14.08
N PHE A 243 3.24 19.31 -13.84
CA PHE A 243 2.65 20.40 -14.65
C PHE A 243 3.30 21.75 -14.33
N THR A 244 3.67 21.94 -13.06
CA THR A 244 4.32 23.14 -12.53
C THR A 244 5.77 22.80 -12.18
N ASP A 245 6.62 23.81 -12.05
CA ASP A 245 8.01 23.64 -11.59
C ASP A 245 8.13 23.51 -10.06
N GLY A 246 7.01 23.30 -9.37
CA GLY A 246 6.93 23.25 -7.91
C GLY A 246 6.87 24.64 -7.24
N GLN A 247 6.88 25.73 -8.01
CA GLN A 247 6.78 27.08 -7.46
C GLN A 247 5.33 27.57 -7.41
N VAL A 248 5.01 28.31 -6.35
CA VAL A 248 3.69 28.92 -6.12
C VAL A 248 3.90 30.37 -5.70
N THR A 249 3.14 31.30 -6.29
CA THR A 249 3.18 32.72 -5.89
C THR A 249 2.13 32.97 -4.80
N TYR A 250 2.52 33.65 -3.71
CA TYR A 250 1.64 33.96 -2.58
C TYR A 250 1.44 35.47 -2.39
N SER A 251 0.22 35.87 -2.02
CA SER A 251 -0.11 37.16 -1.42
C SER A 251 -0.41 37.00 0.07
N ALA A 252 -0.72 38.12 0.74
CA ALA A 252 -1.20 38.11 2.12
C ALA A 252 -2.52 37.32 2.29
N ASP A 253 -3.31 37.16 1.22
CA ASP A 253 -4.61 36.49 1.23
C ASP A 253 -4.53 35.01 0.79
N GLY A 254 -3.34 34.52 0.43
CA GLY A 254 -3.10 33.14 0.04
C GLY A 254 -2.44 32.98 -1.33
N GLU A 255 -2.66 31.82 -1.96
CA GLU A 255 -2.08 31.50 -3.26
C GLU A 255 -2.68 32.35 -4.39
N LEU A 256 -1.82 32.93 -5.22
CA LEU A 256 -2.20 33.78 -6.35
C LEU A 256 -2.22 33.04 -7.69
N SER A 257 -1.14 32.32 -8.02
CA SER A 257 -0.97 31.75 -9.35
C SER A 257 0.09 30.64 -9.41
N LYS A 258 -0.11 29.73 -10.37
CA LYS A 258 0.87 28.72 -10.81
C LYS A 258 1.17 28.89 -12.30
N VAL A 259 2.39 28.53 -12.71
CA VAL A 259 2.84 28.59 -14.10
C VAL A 259 2.70 27.21 -14.76
N PHE A 260 2.17 27.19 -15.98
CA PHE A 260 1.97 25.99 -16.78
C PHE A 260 2.53 26.20 -18.19
N ASP A 261 3.16 25.17 -18.76
CA ASP A 261 3.65 25.22 -20.13
C ASP A 261 2.53 24.97 -21.16
N ILE A 262 2.59 25.66 -22.29
CA ILE A 262 1.60 25.53 -23.38
C ILE A 262 1.87 24.32 -24.27
N ARG A 263 3.14 23.95 -24.47
CA ARG A 263 3.56 22.78 -25.25
C ARG A 263 3.16 21.49 -24.55
N ASP A 264 3.24 21.47 -23.21
CA ASP A 264 2.69 20.39 -22.39
C ASP A 264 1.19 20.20 -22.65
N GLY A 265 0.43 21.30 -22.69
CA GLY A 265 -0.99 21.27 -23.05
C GLY A 265 -1.26 20.68 -24.44
N MET A 266 -0.44 21.02 -25.44
CA MET A 266 -0.53 20.44 -26.78
C MET A 266 -0.16 18.95 -26.79
N GLY A 267 0.85 18.52 -26.02
CA GLY A 267 1.20 17.11 -25.88
C GLY A 267 0.03 16.27 -25.36
N LEU A 268 -0.66 16.78 -24.33
CA LEU A 268 -1.85 16.13 -23.76
C LEU A 268 -3.03 16.07 -24.73
N GLU A 269 -3.19 17.07 -25.60
CA GLU A 269 -4.20 17.02 -26.64
C GLU A 269 -3.90 15.92 -27.68
N ILE A 270 -2.66 15.88 -28.17
CA ILE A 270 -2.22 14.90 -29.17
C ILE A 270 -2.30 13.47 -28.63
N ILE A 271 -1.84 13.22 -27.39
CA ILE A 271 -1.80 11.85 -26.85
C ILE A 271 -3.21 11.26 -26.69
N ARG A 272 -4.20 12.09 -26.36
CA ARG A 272 -5.62 11.67 -26.32
C ARG A 272 -6.18 11.34 -27.69
N GLN A 273 -5.77 12.05 -28.73
CA GLN A 273 -6.13 11.71 -30.12
C GLN A 273 -5.54 10.35 -30.55
N HIS A 274 -4.47 9.90 -29.88
CA HIS A 274 -3.87 8.57 -30.06
C HIS A 274 -4.44 7.51 -29.11
N GLY A 275 -5.57 7.79 -28.46
CA GLY A 275 -6.30 6.83 -27.63
C GLY A 275 -5.73 6.61 -26.23
N VAL A 276 -4.81 7.46 -25.76
CA VAL A 276 -4.31 7.41 -24.38
C VAL A 276 -5.14 8.34 -23.50
N GLN A 277 -5.80 7.80 -22.49
CA GLN A 277 -6.54 8.59 -21.51
C GLN A 277 -5.59 9.31 -20.55
N VAL A 278 -5.91 10.55 -20.19
CA VAL A 278 -5.11 11.35 -19.25
C VAL A 278 -5.85 11.45 -17.93
N ILE A 279 -5.14 11.13 -16.85
CA ILE A 279 -5.62 11.21 -15.46
C ILE A 279 -4.72 12.20 -14.72
N VAL A 280 -5.32 13.15 -14.02
CA VAL A 280 -4.61 14.10 -13.16
C VAL A 280 -4.96 13.79 -11.71
N MET A 281 -3.94 13.60 -10.87
CA MET A 281 -4.10 13.24 -9.47
C MET A 281 -3.15 14.04 -8.58
N THR A 282 -3.71 14.94 -7.78
CA THR A 282 -2.93 15.79 -6.87
C THR A 282 -3.46 15.72 -5.44
N SER A 283 -2.54 15.93 -4.49
CA SER A 283 -2.85 16.04 -3.07
C SER A 283 -3.44 17.41 -2.70
N GLU A 284 -3.35 18.37 -3.62
CA GLU A 284 -3.86 19.74 -3.48
C GLU A 284 -5.34 19.83 -3.90
N ASN A 285 -6.07 20.75 -3.27
CA ASN A 285 -7.42 21.12 -3.69
C ASN A 285 -7.46 22.60 -4.10
N SER A 286 -6.91 22.90 -5.28
CA SER A 286 -6.77 24.27 -5.82
C SER A 286 -7.71 24.53 -6.99
N GLN A 287 -8.42 25.66 -6.92
CA GLN A 287 -9.30 26.12 -8.02
C GLN A 287 -8.50 26.49 -9.28
N VAL A 288 -7.25 26.95 -9.12
CA VAL A 288 -6.35 27.27 -10.23
C VAL A 288 -6.07 26.01 -11.04
N VAL A 289 -5.72 24.92 -10.35
CA VAL A 289 -5.50 23.60 -10.95
C VAL A 289 -6.78 23.11 -11.63
N ALA A 290 -7.92 23.14 -10.93
CA ALA A 290 -9.21 22.70 -11.49
C ALA A 290 -9.55 23.44 -12.80
N SER A 291 -9.41 24.76 -12.81
CA SER A 291 -9.65 25.62 -13.99
C SER A 291 -8.72 25.28 -15.15
N ARG A 292 -7.44 25.04 -14.86
CA ARG A 292 -6.45 24.66 -15.87
C ARG A 292 -6.79 23.31 -16.50
N MET A 293 -7.11 22.29 -15.70
CA MET A 293 -7.45 20.96 -16.22
C MET A 293 -8.74 20.98 -17.06
N LYS A 294 -9.73 21.80 -16.66
CA LYS A 294 -10.93 22.05 -17.47
C LYS A 294 -10.60 22.67 -18.82
N LYS A 295 -9.72 23.67 -18.87
CA LYS A 295 -9.26 24.29 -20.13
C LYS A 295 -8.53 23.27 -21.03
N LEU A 296 -7.80 22.33 -20.44
CA LEU A 296 -7.12 21.24 -21.16
C LEU A 296 -8.06 20.10 -21.58
N LYS A 297 -9.35 20.17 -21.22
CA LYS A 297 -10.37 19.14 -21.50
C LYS A 297 -9.97 17.75 -20.99
N ILE A 298 -9.42 17.70 -19.78
CA ILE A 298 -9.12 16.43 -19.09
C ILE A 298 -10.37 16.03 -18.30
N GLU A 299 -10.92 14.86 -18.55
CA GLU A 299 -12.11 14.35 -17.84
C GLU A 299 -11.79 13.84 -16.44
N HIS A 300 -10.71 13.06 -16.30
CA HIS A 300 -10.34 12.43 -15.04
C HIS A 300 -9.40 13.33 -14.23
N VAL A 301 -9.98 14.19 -13.39
CA VAL A 301 -9.24 15.11 -12.51
C VAL A 301 -9.63 14.86 -11.06
N PHE A 302 -8.66 14.41 -10.27
CA PHE A 302 -8.85 14.04 -8.86
C PHE A 302 -8.00 14.94 -7.97
N LEU A 303 -8.67 15.84 -7.25
CA LEU A 303 -8.06 16.81 -6.34
C LEU A 303 -8.15 16.34 -4.89
N GLY A 304 -7.20 16.75 -4.05
CA GLY A 304 -7.20 16.42 -2.62
C GLY A 304 -6.88 14.96 -2.29
N VAL A 305 -6.35 14.18 -3.24
CA VAL A 305 -6.04 12.75 -3.05
C VAL A 305 -4.73 12.61 -2.27
N LYS A 306 -4.78 12.23 -0.98
CA LYS A 306 -3.56 12.04 -0.16
C LYS A 306 -3.00 10.62 -0.27
N ASP A 307 -3.82 9.58 -0.37
CA ASP A 307 -3.37 8.22 -0.68
C ASP A 307 -3.54 7.90 -2.17
N LYS A 308 -2.64 8.45 -2.98
CA LYS A 308 -2.65 8.27 -4.45
C LYS A 308 -2.60 6.80 -4.87
N TYR A 309 -1.99 5.94 -4.07
CA TYR A 309 -1.85 4.52 -4.40
C TYR A 309 -3.15 3.76 -4.21
N ALA A 310 -3.81 3.91 -3.05
CA ALA A 310 -5.10 3.27 -2.82
C ALA A 310 -6.15 3.77 -3.82
N PHE A 311 -6.11 5.07 -4.15
CA PHE A 311 -6.99 5.64 -5.17
C PHE A 311 -6.73 5.05 -6.56
N LEU A 312 -5.48 5.03 -7.03
CA LEU A 312 -5.15 4.45 -8.33
C LEU A 312 -5.50 2.97 -8.40
N GLU A 313 -5.35 2.25 -7.29
CA GLU A 313 -5.78 0.86 -7.20
C GLU A 313 -7.29 0.68 -7.39
N ASN A 314 -8.09 1.52 -6.74
CA ASN A 314 -9.53 1.50 -6.92
C ASN A 314 -9.91 1.83 -8.36
N PHE A 315 -9.28 2.86 -8.93
CA PHE A 315 -9.49 3.24 -10.33
C PHE A 315 -9.18 2.08 -11.28
N CYS A 316 -8.04 1.40 -11.12
CA CYS A 316 -7.71 0.23 -11.93
C CYS A 316 -8.74 -0.89 -11.78
N LYS A 317 -9.26 -1.13 -10.57
CA LYS A 317 -10.29 -2.14 -10.33
C LYS A 317 -11.60 -1.80 -11.03
N GLU A 318 -12.08 -0.56 -10.90
CA GLU A 318 -13.35 -0.10 -11.50
C GLU A 318 -13.29 -0.10 -13.03
N HIS A 319 -12.14 0.29 -13.59
CA HIS A 319 -11.93 0.38 -15.03
C HIS A 319 -11.32 -0.89 -15.65
N LYS A 320 -11.08 -1.94 -14.85
CA LYS A 320 -10.45 -3.21 -15.26
C LYS A 320 -9.10 -3.01 -15.97
N LEU A 321 -8.27 -2.11 -15.44
CA LEU A 321 -6.96 -1.76 -15.99
C LEU A 321 -5.85 -2.59 -15.36
N SER A 322 -4.95 -3.09 -16.19
CA SER A 322 -3.66 -3.62 -15.73
C SER A 322 -2.74 -2.45 -15.36
N PRO A 323 -2.00 -2.52 -14.24
CA PRO A 323 -0.95 -1.54 -13.94
C PRO A 323 0.08 -1.40 -15.09
N GLY A 324 0.28 -2.45 -15.90
CA GLY A 324 1.20 -2.45 -17.03
C GLY A 324 0.79 -1.53 -18.19
N GLU A 325 -0.49 -1.15 -18.26
CA GLU A 325 -1.04 -0.25 -19.28
C GLU A 325 -0.90 1.24 -18.89
N ILE A 326 -0.33 1.52 -17.72
CA ILE A 326 -0.27 2.85 -17.13
C ILE A 326 1.16 3.39 -17.22
N ALA A 327 1.28 4.61 -17.74
CA ALA A 327 2.42 5.47 -17.49
C ALA A 327 2.07 6.45 -16.37
N TYR A 328 2.96 6.60 -15.37
CA TYR A 328 2.79 7.56 -14.27
C TYR A 328 3.96 8.54 -14.27
N MET A 329 3.65 9.83 -14.28
CA MET A 329 4.62 10.91 -14.13
C MET A 329 4.49 11.58 -12.77
N GLY A 330 5.57 11.54 -11.99
CA GLY A 330 5.66 12.14 -10.65
C GLY A 330 7.05 12.72 -10.40
N ASP A 331 7.19 13.52 -9.35
CA ASP A 331 8.42 14.25 -9.04
C ASP A 331 8.91 14.04 -7.59
N ASP A 332 8.02 13.72 -6.65
CA ASP A 332 8.34 13.57 -5.23
C ASP A 332 7.83 12.25 -4.60
N VAL A 333 8.21 12.01 -3.35
CA VAL A 333 8.06 10.75 -2.63
C VAL A 333 6.61 10.27 -2.52
N ASN A 334 5.62 11.17 -2.56
CA ASN A 334 4.20 10.80 -2.55
C ASN A 334 3.74 10.04 -3.81
N ASP A 335 4.51 10.11 -4.90
CA ASP A 335 4.22 9.39 -6.14
C ASP A 335 4.95 8.05 -6.24
N LEU A 336 5.98 7.86 -5.42
CA LEU A 336 6.95 6.77 -5.57
C LEU A 336 6.29 5.38 -5.56
N ALA A 337 5.32 5.14 -4.66
CA ALA A 337 4.60 3.88 -4.62
C ALA A 337 3.83 3.56 -5.93
N ASN A 338 3.21 4.57 -6.55
CA ASN A 338 2.54 4.39 -7.84
C ASN A 338 3.54 4.20 -8.96
N MET A 339 4.59 5.03 -9.00
CA MET A 339 5.66 4.93 -10.00
C MET A 339 6.32 3.54 -10.00
N LEU A 340 6.58 2.97 -8.83
CA LEU A 340 7.17 1.63 -8.74
C LEU A 340 6.24 0.54 -9.29
N ARG A 341 4.92 0.71 -9.14
CA ARG A 341 3.89 -0.29 -9.49
C ARG A 341 3.51 -0.30 -10.97
N VAL A 342 3.40 0.86 -11.60
CA VAL A 342 2.87 0.97 -12.97
C VAL A 342 3.85 0.47 -14.02
N GLY A 343 3.38 0.27 -15.26
CA GLY A 343 4.19 -0.19 -16.40
C GLY A 343 5.32 0.76 -16.76
N TRP A 344 5.09 2.08 -16.73
CA TRP A 344 6.15 3.07 -16.93
C TRP A 344 6.11 4.16 -15.88
N SER A 345 7.22 4.34 -15.15
CA SER A 345 7.44 5.51 -14.31
C SER A 345 8.33 6.52 -15.01
N ILE A 346 7.84 7.75 -15.07
CA ILE A 346 8.48 8.86 -15.74
C ILE A 346 8.71 9.96 -14.71
N SER A 347 9.89 10.58 -14.71
CA SER A 347 10.15 11.77 -13.88
C SER A 347 10.68 12.93 -14.71
N PRO A 348 10.26 14.18 -14.44
CA PRO A 348 10.93 15.38 -14.95
C PRO A 348 12.42 15.42 -14.57
N ALA A 349 13.21 16.19 -15.32
CA ALA A 349 14.65 16.35 -15.05
C ALA A 349 14.97 16.98 -13.67
N ASN A 350 14.03 17.76 -13.14
CA ASN A 350 14.12 18.45 -11.84
C ASN A 350 13.38 17.72 -10.71
N ALA A 351 12.91 16.49 -10.94
CA ALA A 351 12.34 15.67 -9.88
C ALA A 351 13.35 15.41 -8.75
N THR A 352 12.85 15.06 -7.57
CA THR A 352 13.72 14.69 -6.45
C THR A 352 14.64 13.53 -6.82
N ARG A 353 15.81 13.46 -6.17
CA ARG A 353 16.79 12.39 -6.44
C ARG A 353 16.22 11.00 -6.15
N MET A 354 15.41 10.88 -5.10
CA MET A 354 14.77 9.62 -4.73
C MET A 354 13.86 9.14 -5.85
N VAL A 355 13.01 10.02 -6.40
CA VAL A 355 12.12 9.67 -7.50
C VAL A 355 12.91 9.35 -8.78
N SER A 356 13.87 10.19 -9.13
CA SER A 356 14.70 10.00 -10.33
C SER A 356 15.48 8.67 -10.30
N TYR A 357 15.92 8.22 -9.12
CA TYR A 357 16.63 6.95 -8.97
C TYR A 357 15.74 5.71 -9.19
N HIS A 358 14.42 5.87 -9.01
CA HIS A 358 13.45 4.78 -9.12
C HIS A 358 12.56 4.87 -10.37
N ALA A 359 12.59 5.98 -11.11
CA ALA A 359 11.91 6.12 -12.40
C ALA A 359 12.55 5.23 -13.47
N ASP A 360 11.75 4.66 -14.37
CA ASP A 360 12.28 3.94 -15.53
C ASP A 360 12.82 4.92 -16.59
N LEU A 361 12.21 6.10 -16.67
CA LEU A 361 12.59 7.17 -17.59
C LEU A 361 12.70 8.51 -16.85
N VAL A 362 13.93 9.03 -16.77
CA VAL A 362 14.17 10.42 -16.39
C VAL A 362 14.25 11.25 -17.68
N LEU A 363 13.36 12.24 -17.78
CA LEU A 363 13.27 13.12 -18.94
C LEU A 363 14.43 14.12 -18.98
N LYS A 364 14.69 14.69 -20.16
CA LYS A 364 15.66 15.78 -20.31
C LYS A 364 15.06 17.13 -19.93
N SER A 365 13.78 17.31 -20.18
CA SER A 365 13.04 18.53 -19.86
C SER A 365 12.63 18.56 -18.39
N SER A 366 12.75 19.74 -17.77
CA SER A 366 12.17 20.02 -16.45
C SER A 366 10.67 20.23 -16.54
N SER A 367 9.97 20.04 -15.42
CA SER A 367 8.55 20.38 -15.30
C SER A 367 8.29 21.86 -15.60
N ALA A 368 7.09 22.13 -16.11
CA ALA A 368 6.70 23.42 -16.71
C ALA A 368 7.64 23.93 -17.84
N GLN A 369 8.48 23.06 -18.42
CA GLN A 369 9.37 23.41 -19.53
C GLN A 369 9.31 22.39 -20.69
N GLY A 370 8.19 21.69 -20.84
CA GLY A 370 7.99 20.70 -21.92
C GLY A 370 8.19 19.24 -21.49
N ALA A 371 8.28 18.95 -20.20
CA ALA A 371 8.44 17.58 -19.72
C ALA A 371 7.25 16.68 -20.04
N ILE A 372 6.02 17.17 -19.88
CA ILE A 372 4.84 16.38 -20.27
C ILE A 372 4.85 16.17 -21.79
N ARG A 373 5.22 17.20 -22.56
CA ARG A 373 5.37 17.07 -24.02
C ARG A 373 6.35 15.95 -24.39
N GLU A 374 7.53 15.92 -23.78
CA GLU A 374 8.53 14.87 -23.99
C GLU A 374 7.99 13.48 -23.58
N ALA A 375 7.31 13.38 -22.43
CA ALA A 375 6.68 12.14 -21.98
C ALA A 375 5.63 11.63 -22.97
N THR A 376 4.78 12.51 -23.50
CA THR A 376 3.75 12.12 -24.49
C THR A 376 4.37 11.62 -25.79
N GLU A 377 5.48 12.23 -26.25
CA GLU A 377 6.22 11.76 -27.43
C GLU A 377 6.84 10.38 -27.19
N PHE A 378 7.42 10.15 -26.02
CA PHE A 378 7.90 8.82 -25.62
C PHE A 378 6.78 7.78 -25.66
N ILE A 379 5.62 8.06 -25.05
CA ILE A 379 4.51 7.11 -24.97
C ILE A 379 3.97 6.77 -26.37
N MET A 380 3.79 7.77 -27.24
CA MET A 380 3.34 7.53 -28.61
C MET A 380 4.33 6.63 -29.36
N ASN A 381 5.63 6.91 -29.28
CA ASN A 381 6.66 6.10 -29.91
C ASN A 381 6.74 4.68 -29.31
N TYR A 382 6.58 4.54 -28.00
CA TYR A 382 6.53 3.26 -27.32
C TYR A 382 5.35 2.41 -27.83
N ASN A 383 4.16 3.02 -27.94
CA ASN A 383 2.94 2.36 -28.38
C ASN A 383 2.95 1.90 -29.84
N LEU A 384 3.80 2.49 -30.71
CA LEU A 384 3.96 2.01 -32.10
C LEU A 384 4.33 0.53 -32.17
N ARG A 385 5.04 0.00 -31.17
CA ARG A 385 5.44 -1.41 -31.07
C ARG A 385 4.26 -2.38 -30.97
N PHE A 386 3.07 -1.89 -30.67
CA PHE A 386 1.84 -2.67 -30.52
C PHE A 386 0.83 -2.42 -31.65
N ASN A 387 1.20 -1.63 -32.67
CA ASN A 387 0.31 -1.36 -33.81
C ASN A 387 0.35 -2.48 -34.87
N ASP A 388 1.29 -3.43 -34.76
CA ASP A 388 1.47 -4.56 -35.67
C ASP A 388 1.07 -5.92 -35.04
N LEU A 389 0.19 -5.91 -34.02
CA LEU A 389 -0.38 -7.11 -33.37
C LEU A 389 -1.87 -7.28 -33.68
#